data_AF-A0A7W7H938-F1
#
_entry.id   AF-A0A7W7H938-F1
#
_cell.length_a   1.000
_cell.length_b   1.000
_cell.length_c   1.000
_cell.angle_alpha   90.00
_cell.angle_beta   90.00
_cell.angle_gamma   90.00
#
_symmetry.space_group_name_H-M   'P 1'
#
loop_
_entity.id
_entity.type
_entity.pdbx_description
1 polymer ?
#
loop_
_entity_poly.entity_id
_entity_poly.type
_entity_poly.pdbx_seq_one_letter_code
_entity_poly.pdbx_strand_id
1 'polypeptide(L)'
;MDSNHPYRRLGALALAAAAILTFSAACSEDSEAPAGNAAAAAAGGPEPKTLEGAKVAAQTVFDRFSGGDFAGAWEMYTSSGKQAISKDDYVKLNTTCSRKGLAIQLTSARMEGTDRAVVIAKQLVAAQSYTMVYEADAWRLEPAKEGLTLYKLGADKAIAAQKKAGTCAGG
;
A
#
# COMPACT_ATOMS: atom_id res chain seq x y z
N MET A 1 2.67 12.52 68.59
CA MET A 1 1.88 11.47 69.25
C MET A 1 0.54 11.43 68.56
N ASP A 2 0.35 10.31 67.86
CA ASP A 2 -0.90 9.59 67.54
C ASP A 2 -2.20 10.36 67.34
N SER A 3 -2.86 10.07 66.21
CA SER A 3 -4.13 9.30 66.14
C SER A 3 -4.72 9.50 64.75
N ASN A 4 -4.60 8.55 63.81
CA ASN A 4 -5.39 7.33 63.69
C ASN A 4 -6.92 7.57 63.79
N HIS A 5 -7.58 7.59 62.61
CA HIS A 5 -8.76 6.79 62.20
C HIS A 5 -9.88 6.48 63.23
N PRO A 6 -11.09 6.05 62.81
CA PRO A 6 -12.05 6.53 61.81
C PRO A 6 -13.52 6.33 62.33
N TYR A 7 -14.48 6.20 61.40
CA TYR A 7 -15.84 5.61 61.53
C TYR A 7 -17.03 6.46 62.01
N ARG A 8 -18.10 6.35 61.19
CA ARG A 8 -19.52 6.01 61.49
C ARG A 8 -20.46 6.98 60.76
N ARG A 9 -21.15 6.53 59.70
CA ARG A 9 -22.48 5.87 59.67
C ARG A 9 -23.60 6.68 60.34
N LEU A 10 -24.78 6.65 59.70
CA LEU A 10 -26.08 7.29 60.00
C LEU A 10 -26.26 8.56 59.15
N GLY A 11 -27.20 8.71 58.22
CA GLY A 11 -28.51 8.07 58.08
C GLY A 11 -29.55 9.19 58.09
N ALA A 12 -30.13 9.56 56.94
CA ALA A 12 -31.40 10.27 56.86
C ALA A 12 -31.94 10.25 55.42
N LEU A 13 -33.13 9.68 55.29
CA LEU A 13 -34.01 9.75 54.13
C LEU A 13 -34.45 11.19 53.87
N ALA A 14 -34.53 11.57 52.58
CA ALA A 14 -35.48 12.56 52.12
C ALA A 14 -36.11 12.08 50.81
N LEU A 15 -37.43 11.87 50.87
CA LEU A 15 -38.30 11.49 49.78
C LEU A 15 -38.62 12.70 48.88
N ALA A 16 -38.64 12.42 47.58
CA ALA A 16 -39.48 12.99 46.52
C ALA A 16 -39.38 14.49 46.18
N ALA A 17 -38.84 14.76 44.99
CA ALA A 17 -39.51 15.63 44.02
C ALA A 17 -39.19 15.14 42.60
N ALA A 18 -40.22 14.67 41.89
CA ALA A 18 -40.13 14.36 40.48
C ALA A 18 -40.11 15.67 39.68
N ALA A 19 -39.01 15.90 38.96
CA ALA A 19 -38.96 16.86 37.87
C ALA A 19 -38.44 16.13 36.64
N ILE A 20 -39.37 15.70 35.79
CA ILE A 20 -39.10 15.27 34.41
C ILE A 20 -38.65 16.52 33.68
N LEU A 21 -37.46 16.54 33.07
CA LEU A 21 -37.15 17.40 31.92
C LEU A 21 -35.90 16.88 31.18
N THR A 22 -36.17 16.34 29.98
CA THR A 22 -35.38 16.38 28.73
C THR A 22 -33.95 15.78 28.69
N PHE A 23 -33.85 14.65 27.98
CA PHE A 23 -32.63 14.13 27.37
C PHE A 23 -32.09 15.13 26.32
N SER A 24 -30.91 15.67 26.60
CA SER A 24 -29.95 16.06 25.56
C SER A 24 -28.60 15.60 26.07
N ALA A 25 -28.12 14.49 25.51
CA ALA A 25 -26.83 13.90 25.84
C ALA A 25 -25.71 14.89 25.50
N ALA A 26 -25.22 15.59 26.52
CA ALA A 26 -23.89 16.17 26.54
C ALA A 26 -22.95 15.07 27.03
N CYS A 27 -22.28 14.39 26.10
CA CYS A 27 -21.10 13.60 26.40
C CYS A 27 -19.88 14.40 25.94
N SER A 28 -19.23 15.04 26.91
CA SER A 28 -17.82 15.35 26.83
C SER A 28 -17.02 14.06 27.06
N GLU A 29 -15.84 14.03 26.44
CA GLU A 29 -14.67 13.19 26.75
C GLU A 29 -14.68 11.74 26.23
N ASP A 30 -14.00 11.53 25.09
CA ASP A 30 -12.70 10.85 25.12
C ASP A 30 -11.85 11.31 23.93
N SER A 31 -10.67 11.87 24.22
CA SER A 31 -9.67 12.25 23.22
C SER A 31 -8.94 10.99 22.77
N GLU A 32 -9.60 10.20 21.94
CA GLU A 32 -8.94 9.14 21.17
C GLU A 32 -8.48 9.78 19.86
N ALA A 33 -7.17 10.08 19.79
CA ALA A 33 -6.55 10.53 18.55
C ALA A 33 -6.97 9.57 17.42
N PRO A 34 -7.54 10.05 16.31
CA PRO A 34 -7.88 9.14 15.23
C PRO A 34 -6.58 8.51 14.74
N ALA A 35 -6.55 7.18 14.85
CA ALA A 35 -5.54 6.33 14.26
C ALA A 35 -5.26 6.81 12.83
N GLY A 36 -3.97 6.99 12.54
CA GLY A 36 -3.47 7.71 11.37
C GLY A 36 -4.18 7.32 10.08
N ASN A 37 -4.41 8.33 9.25
CA ASN A 37 -4.91 8.29 7.88
C ASN A 37 -4.39 7.10 7.05
N ALA A 38 -4.99 5.92 7.21
CA ALA A 38 -4.97 4.86 6.22
C ALA A 38 -6.13 5.03 5.21
N ALA A 39 -7.11 5.88 5.53
CA ALA A 39 -8.30 6.13 4.71
C ALA A 39 -8.18 7.36 3.78
N ALA A 40 -7.05 8.08 3.78
CA ALA A 40 -6.87 9.25 2.91
C ALA A 40 -6.45 8.91 1.46
N ALA A 41 -6.21 7.64 1.15
CA ALA A 41 -5.75 7.20 -0.18
C ALA A 41 -6.87 7.03 -1.22
N ALA A 42 -8.13 7.32 -0.87
CA ALA A 42 -9.28 7.22 -1.78
C ALA A 42 -10.00 8.56 -1.98
N ALA A 43 -9.28 9.69 -1.92
CA ALA A 43 -9.80 10.93 -2.49
C ALA A 43 -9.79 10.75 -4.02
N GLY A 44 -10.95 10.46 -4.61
CA GLY A 44 -11.16 10.14 -6.02
C GLY A 44 -10.91 11.31 -7.01
N GLY A 45 -9.75 11.95 -6.90
CA GLY A 45 -9.23 12.93 -7.85
C GLY A 45 -7.88 12.48 -8.42
N PRO A 46 -7.34 13.23 -9.41
CA PRO A 46 -6.03 12.95 -9.98
C PRO A 46 -4.93 12.85 -8.92
N GLU A 47 -4.01 11.91 -9.10
CA GLU A 47 -2.82 11.83 -8.26
C GLU A 47 -1.96 13.10 -8.45
N PRO A 48 -1.27 13.61 -7.43
CA PRO A 48 -0.37 14.73 -7.62
C PRO A 48 0.77 14.37 -8.58
N LYS A 49 0.94 15.13 -9.67
CA LYS A 49 2.08 15.02 -10.60
C LYS A 49 3.36 15.60 -9.97
N THR A 50 3.84 14.93 -8.93
CA THR A 50 5.03 15.29 -8.14
C THR A 50 5.92 14.08 -7.93
N LEU A 51 7.17 14.32 -7.52
CA LEU A 51 8.09 13.25 -7.16
C LEU A 51 7.55 12.37 -6.03
N GLU A 52 6.86 12.96 -5.06
CA GLU A 52 6.29 12.21 -3.95
C GLU A 52 5.12 11.33 -4.41
N GLY A 53 4.27 11.83 -5.31
CA GLY A 53 3.23 11.02 -5.94
C GLY A 53 3.82 9.80 -6.66
N ALA A 54 4.88 10.00 -7.44
CA ALA A 54 5.57 8.90 -8.12
C ALA A 54 6.15 7.86 -7.16
N LYS A 55 6.73 8.31 -6.03
CA LYS A 55 7.28 7.42 -5.00
C LYS A 55 6.19 6.59 -4.31
N VAL A 56 5.07 7.22 -3.94
CA VAL A 56 3.93 6.54 -3.31
C VAL A 56 3.33 5.50 -4.25
N ALA A 57 3.11 5.85 -5.51
CA ALA A 57 2.61 4.91 -6.51
C ALA A 57 3.58 3.75 -6.73
N ALA A 58 4.89 4.02 -6.87
CA ALA A 58 5.91 2.98 -7.01
C ALA A 58 5.92 2.03 -5.81
N GLN A 59 5.94 2.56 -4.59
CA GLN A 59 5.90 1.75 -3.37
C GLN A 59 4.64 0.90 -3.31
N THR A 60 3.49 1.41 -3.74
CA THR A 60 2.25 0.63 -3.83
C THR A 60 2.38 -0.56 -4.79
N VAL A 61 3.01 -0.38 -5.96
CA VAL A 61 3.28 -1.51 -6.87
C VAL A 61 4.19 -2.55 -6.22
N PHE A 62 5.25 -2.08 -5.56
CA PHE A 62 6.23 -2.92 -4.88
C PHE A 62 5.62 -3.71 -3.74
N ASP A 63 4.79 -3.09 -2.92
CA ASP A 63 4.11 -3.73 -1.79
C ASP A 63 3.12 -4.79 -2.28
N ARG A 64 2.34 -4.49 -3.34
CA ARG A 64 1.46 -5.48 -3.98
C ARG A 64 2.26 -6.65 -4.52
N PHE A 65 3.36 -6.40 -5.23
CA PHE A 65 4.20 -7.44 -5.81
C PHE A 65 4.84 -8.34 -4.72
N SER A 66 5.47 -7.72 -3.71
CA SER A 66 6.05 -8.42 -2.56
C SER A 66 5.01 -9.18 -1.74
N GLY A 67 3.80 -8.64 -1.63
CA GLY A 67 2.64 -9.28 -0.98
C GLY A 67 1.99 -10.41 -1.79
N GLY A 68 2.35 -10.56 -3.07
CA GLY A 68 1.77 -11.57 -3.96
C GLY A 68 0.45 -11.15 -4.63
N ASP A 69 0.03 -9.90 -4.47
CA ASP A 69 -1.07 -9.30 -5.25
C ASP A 69 -0.58 -8.92 -6.65
N PHE A 70 -0.30 -9.92 -7.46
CA PHE A 70 0.17 -9.72 -8.83
C PHE A 70 -0.89 -9.10 -9.73
N ALA A 71 -2.17 -9.41 -9.48
CA ALA A 71 -3.26 -8.82 -10.24
C ALA A 71 -3.34 -7.30 -10.00
N GLY A 72 -3.28 -6.86 -8.75
CA GLY A 72 -3.25 -5.44 -8.40
C GLY A 72 -1.96 -4.73 -8.85
N ALA A 73 -0.81 -5.41 -8.77
CA ALA A 73 0.44 -4.85 -9.31
C ALA A 73 0.36 -4.61 -10.84
N TRP A 74 -0.23 -5.54 -11.59
CA TRP A 74 -0.46 -5.37 -13.03
C TRP A 74 -1.39 -4.19 -13.33
N GLU A 75 -2.39 -3.93 -12.48
CA GLU A 75 -3.30 -2.80 -12.69
C GLU A 75 -2.60 -1.43 -12.62
N MET A 76 -1.44 -1.36 -11.97
CA MET A 76 -0.65 -0.15 -11.84
C MET A 76 0.37 0.03 -12.97
N TYR A 77 0.39 -0.88 -13.95
CA TYR A 77 1.24 -0.71 -15.12
C TYR A 77 0.70 0.37 -16.06
N THR A 78 1.61 0.96 -16.82
CA THR A 78 1.27 1.81 -17.97
C THR A 78 0.41 1.04 -18.97
N SER A 79 -0.36 1.78 -19.77
CA SER A 79 -1.23 1.23 -20.80
C SER A 79 -0.44 0.41 -21.83
N SER A 80 0.75 0.88 -22.21
CA SER A 80 1.67 0.14 -23.08
C SER A 80 2.24 -1.11 -22.38
N GLY A 81 2.54 -1.03 -21.08
CA GLY A 81 2.94 -2.17 -20.26
C GLY A 81 1.87 -3.27 -20.21
N LYS A 82 0.60 -2.89 -20.05
CA LYS A 82 -0.55 -3.81 -20.06
C LYS A 82 -0.78 -4.47 -21.42
N GLN A 83 -0.34 -3.86 -22.52
CA GLN A 83 -0.41 -4.47 -23.86
C GLN A 83 0.69 -5.53 -24.08
N ALA A 84 1.79 -5.47 -23.33
CA ALA A 84 2.91 -6.38 -23.50
C ALA A 84 2.68 -7.77 -22.90
N ILE A 85 1.76 -7.89 -21.94
CA ILE A 85 1.38 -9.15 -21.30
C ILE A 85 -0.07 -9.08 -20.82
N SER A 86 -0.84 -10.14 -21.10
CA SER A 86 -2.19 -10.26 -20.55
C SER A 86 -2.13 -10.30 -19.02
N LYS A 87 -3.19 -9.83 -18.35
CA LYS A 87 -3.27 -9.89 -16.88
C LYS A 87 -3.11 -11.33 -16.38
N ASP A 88 -3.77 -12.28 -17.03
CA ASP A 88 -3.73 -13.69 -16.65
C ASP A 88 -2.34 -14.30 -16.81
N ASP A 89 -1.65 -13.99 -17.92
CA ASP A 89 -0.27 -14.45 -18.11
C ASP A 89 0.68 -13.85 -17.08
N TYR A 90 0.52 -12.56 -16.79
CA TYR A 90 1.33 -11.89 -15.79
C TYR A 90 1.14 -12.53 -14.41
N VAL A 91 -0.12 -12.74 -14.01
CA VAL A 91 -0.45 -13.36 -12.72
C VAL A 91 0.09 -14.79 -12.68
N LYS A 92 -0.11 -15.59 -13.73
CA LYS A 92 0.40 -16.96 -13.81
C LYS A 92 1.93 -17.01 -13.69
N LEU A 93 2.64 -16.18 -14.45
CA LEU A 93 4.10 -16.09 -14.42
C LEU A 93 4.61 -15.73 -13.02
N ASN A 94 4.09 -14.65 -12.45
CA ASN A 94 4.60 -14.13 -11.17
C ASN A 94 4.17 -15.00 -9.99
N THR A 95 2.99 -15.62 -10.03
CA THR A 95 2.59 -16.63 -9.03
C THR A 95 3.55 -17.81 -9.02
N THR A 96 4.03 -18.21 -10.20
CA THR A 96 4.91 -19.37 -10.36
C THR A 96 6.37 -19.05 -10.08
N CYS A 97 6.85 -17.84 -10.37
CA CYS A 97 8.28 -17.56 -10.38
C CYS A 97 8.74 -16.46 -9.43
N SER A 98 7.85 -15.62 -8.90
CA SER A 98 8.26 -14.49 -8.05
C SER A 98 8.46 -14.90 -6.60
N ARG A 99 9.45 -14.29 -5.94
CA ARG A 99 9.67 -14.43 -4.50
C ARG A 99 8.74 -13.50 -3.73
N LYS A 100 7.75 -14.07 -3.06
CA LYS A 100 6.83 -13.36 -2.17
C LYS A 100 7.46 -13.14 -0.79
N GLY A 101 6.95 -12.18 -0.03
CA GLY A 101 7.36 -11.90 1.35
C GLY A 101 8.70 -11.17 1.49
N LEU A 102 9.37 -10.84 0.38
CA LEU A 102 10.60 -10.05 0.38
C LEU A 102 10.26 -8.60 0.00
N ALA A 103 10.38 -7.69 0.96
CA ALA A 103 10.14 -6.28 0.75
C ALA A 103 11.04 -5.70 -0.36
N ILE A 104 10.43 -4.91 -1.24
CA ILE A 104 11.13 -4.06 -2.20
C ILE A 104 11.10 -2.64 -1.65
N GLN A 105 12.27 -2.12 -1.29
CA GLN A 105 12.43 -0.84 -0.60
C GLN A 105 12.84 0.25 -1.59
N LEU A 106 12.05 1.32 -1.71
CA LEU A 106 12.46 2.51 -2.45
C LEU A 106 13.63 3.19 -1.73
N THR A 107 14.71 3.48 -2.47
CA THR A 107 15.95 4.05 -1.92
C THR A 107 16.22 5.46 -2.40
N SER A 108 15.83 5.77 -3.63
CA SER A 108 15.92 7.12 -4.17
C SER A 108 14.93 7.27 -5.32
N ALA A 109 14.61 8.52 -5.64
CA ALA A 109 13.80 8.85 -6.80
C ALA A 109 14.22 10.22 -7.33
N ARG A 110 14.00 10.44 -8.63
CA ARG A 110 14.17 11.74 -9.28
C ARG A 110 13.14 11.93 -10.37
N MET A 111 12.75 13.16 -10.61
CA MET A 111 11.92 13.50 -11.78
C MET A 111 12.76 13.44 -13.06
N GLU A 112 12.11 13.07 -14.17
CA GLU A 112 12.61 13.15 -15.54
C GLU A 112 11.60 13.92 -16.38
N GLY A 113 11.62 15.25 -16.26
CA GLY A 113 10.56 16.10 -16.81
C GLY A 113 9.32 16.10 -15.93
N THR A 114 8.18 16.48 -16.50
CA THR A 114 6.94 16.69 -15.75
C THR A 114 6.16 15.38 -15.53
N ASP A 115 6.27 14.44 -16.47
CA ASP A 115 5.34 13.31 -16.59
C ASP A 115 6.05 11.96 -16.37
N ARG A 116 7.32 12.01 -15.98
CA ARG A 116 8.12 10.81 -15.75
C ARG A 116 9.00 11.00 -14.54
N ALA A 117 9.20 9.92 -13.80
CA ALA A 117 10.15 9.83 -12.71
C ALA A 117 10.90 8.50 -12.79
N VAL A 118 12.13 8.50 -12.30
CA VAL A 118 12.92 7.29 -12.12
C VAL A 118 13.03 7.03 -10.63
N VAL A 119 12.66 5.83 -10.20
CA VAL A 119 12.83 5.35 -8.84
C VAL A 119 13.89 4.25 -8.82
N ILE A 120 14.64 4.16 -7.73
CA ILE A 120 15.59 3.08 -7.48
C ILE A 120 15.11 2.34 -6.25
N ALA A 121 14.85 1.04 -6.40
CA ALA A 121 14.42 0.19 -5.32
C ALA A 121 15.37 -0.99 -5.12
N LYS A 122 15.42 -1.51 -3.91
CA LYS A 122 16.24 -2.67 -3.54
C LYS A 122 15.37 -3.80 -3.06
N GLN A 123 15.69 -5.01 -3.50
CA GLN A 123 15.21 -6.24 -2.91
C GLN A 123 16.44 -7.03 -2.44
N LEU A 124 16.56 -7.25 -1.14
CA LEU A 124 17.81 -7.74 -0.52
C LEU A 124 19.01 -6.85 -0.92
N VAL A 125 20.05 -7.43 -1.53
CA VAL A 125 21.26 -6.71 -1.97
C VAL A 125 21.16 -6.15 -3.40
N ALA A 126 20.13 -6.53 -4.16
CA ALA A 126 19.99 -6.15 -5.56
C ALA A 126 19.23 -4.83 -5.67
N ALA A 127 19.86 -3.81 -6.28
CA ALA A 127 19.22 -2.55 -6.63
C ALA A 127 18.78 -2.56 -8.10
N GLN A 128 17.59 -2.03 -8.36
CA GLN A 128 17.00 -1.92 -9.69
C GLN A 128 16.40 -0.54 -9.88
N SER A 129 16.47 -0.05 -11.11
CA SER A 129 15.83 1.21 -11.52
C SER A 129 14.51 0.91 -12.22
N TYR A 130 13.50 1.71 -11.90
CA TYR A 130 12.16 1.61 -12.46
C TYR A 130 11.70 2.97 -12.95
N THR A 131 10.92 2.98 -14.02
CA THR A 131 10.36 4.19 -14.61
C THR A 131 8.89 4.30 -14.22
N MET A 132 8.53 5.44 -13.62
CA MET A 132 7.15 5.84 -13.35
C MET A 132 6.72 6.86 -14.41
N VAL A 133 5.54 6.68 -14.99
CA VAL A 133 4.95 7.55 -16.01
C VAL A 133 3.61 8.04 -15.50
N TYR A 134 3.36 9.34 -15.57
CA TYR A 134 2.06 9.91 -15.25
C TYR A 134 1.15 9.83 -16.46
N GLU A 135 0.11 9.00 -16.41
CA GLU A 135 -0.89 8.84 -17.46
C GLU A 135 -2.26 8.59 -16.86
N ALA A 136 -3.32 9.05 -17.56
CA ALA A 136 -4.70 8.92 -17.09
C ALA A 136 -4.87 9.33 -15.61
N ASP A 137 -4.32 10.49 -15.28
CA ASP A 137 -4.39 11.10 -13.94
C ASP A 137 -3.79 10.29 -12.78
N ALA A 138 -2.88 9.36 -13.08
CA ALA A 138 -2.18 8.56 -12.08
C ALA A 138 -0.72 8.25 -12.49
N TRP A 139 0.13 8.01 -11.50
CA TRP A 139 1.46 7.46 -11.73
C TRP A 139 1.38 5.95 -11.96
N ARG A 140 1.93 5.51 -13.09
CA ARG A 140 1.97 4.12 -13.52
C ARG A 140 3.39 3.62 -13.67
N LEU A 141 3.62 2.35 -13.37
CA LEU A 141 4.92 1.71 -13.58
C LEU A 141 5.08 1.31 -15.05
N GLU A 142 6.16 1.73 -15.67
CA GLU A 142 6.60 1.20 -16.97
C GLU A 142 7.41 -0.08 -16.74
N PRO A 143 6.97 -1.25 -17.23
CA PRO A 143 7.72 -2.48 -17.06
C PRO A 143 9.09 -2.39 -17.73
N ALA A 144 10.13 -2.91 -17.06
CA ALA A 144 11.49 -2.92 -17.61
C ALA A 144 11.55 -3.65 -18.96
N LYS A 145 12.38 -3.16 -19.88
CA LYS A 145 12.49 -3.68 -21.26
C LYS A 145 12.86 -5.17 -21.31
N GLU A 146 13.69 -5.60 -20.37
CA GLU A 146 14.09 -7.00 -20.19
C GLU A 146 12.86 -7.86 -19.86
N GLY A 147 12.01 -7.37 -18.94
CA GLY A 147 10.72 -7.98 -18.61
C GLY A 147 9.77 -8.03 -19.81
N LEU A 148 9.71 -6.95 -20.60
CA LEU A 148 8.86 -6.88 -21.81
C LEU A 148 9.24 -7.94 -22.85
N THR A 149 10.53 -8.27 -22.99
CA THR A 149 10.98 -9.32 -23.93
C THR A 149 10.49 -10.70 -23.50
N LEU A 150 10.55 -10.97 -22.19
CA LEU A 150 10.04 -12.22 -21.62
C LEU A 150 8.51 -12.31 -21.72
N TYR A 151 7.82 -11.21 -21.45
CA TYR A 151 6.36 -11.09 -21.48
C TYR A 151 5.76 -11.45 -22.84
N LYS A 152 6.44 -11.07 -23.94
CA LYS A 152 6.03 -11.44 -25.31
C LYS A 152 5.98 -12.96 -25.56
N LEU A 153 6.61 -13.78 -24.73
CA LEU A 153 6.59 -15.22 -24.88
C LEU A 153 5.27 -15.85 -24.37
N GLY A 154 4.48 -15.12 -23.58
CA GLY A 154 3.38 -15.67 -22.79
C GLY A 154 3.87 -16.41 -21.54
N ALA A 155 2.97 -16.69 -20.59
CA ALA A 155 3.37 -17.17 -19.26
C ALA A 155 4.15 -18.49 -19.30
N ASP A 156 3.68 -19.50 -20.03
CA ASP A 156 4.30 -20.84 -19.98
C ASP A 156 5.72 -20.85 -20.50
N LYS A 157 5.98 -20.17 -21.61
CA LYS A 157 7.32 -20.04 -22.18
C LYS A 157 8.21 -19.15 -21.31
N ALA A 158 7.66 -18.08 -20.73
CA ALA A 158 8.38 -17.23 -19.79
C ALA A 158 8.81 -18.00 -18.53
N ILE A 159 7.90 -18.79 -17.94
CA ILE A 159 8.16 -19.65 -16.78
C ILE A 159 9.25 -20.67 -17.13
N ALA A 160 9.13 -21.36 -18.27
CA ALA A 160 10.12 -22.34 -18.71
C ALA A 160 11.51 -21.69 -18.90
N ALA A 161 11.57 -20.50 -19.51
CA ALA A 161 12.80 -19.75 -19.69
C ALA A 161 13.43 -19.35 -18.34
N GLN A 162 12.64 -18.83 -17.40
CA GLN A 162 13.13 -18.47 -16.07
C GLN A 162 13.59 -19.69 -15.26
N LYS A 163 12.88 -20.82 -15.35
CA LYS A 163 13.31 -22.09 -14.72
C LYS A 163 14.64 -22.56 -15.29
N LYS A 164 14.80 -22.54 -16.61
CA LYS A 164 16.05 -22.89 -17.28
C LYS A 164 17.21 -21.96 -16.89
N ALA A 165 16.92 -20.68 -16.70
CA ALA A 165 17.91 -19.68 -16.27
C ALA A 165 18.19 -19.68 -14.76
N GLY A 166 17.47 -20.48 -13.96
CA GLY A 166 17.58 -20.49 -12.50
C GLY A 166 17.06 -19.21 -11.82
N THR A 167 16.28 -18.38 -12.53
CA THR A 167 15.71 -17.12 -12.01
C THR A 167 14.26 -17.26 -11.53
N CYS A 168 13.59 -18.36 -11.87
CA CYS A 168 12.28 -18.70 -11.32
C CYS A 168 12.45 -19.21 -9.89
N ALA A 169 11.90 -18.48 -8.92
CA ALA A 169 12.10 -18.74 -7.51
C ALA A 169 10.79 -18.94 -6.72
N GLY A 170 9.68 -19.14 -7.41
CA GLY A 170 8.43 -19.55 -6.78
C GLY A 170 8.48 -21.04 -6.44
N GLY A 171 8.20 -21.34 -5.17
CA GLY A 171 7.89 -22.67 -4.68
C GLY A 171 6.38 -22.90 -4.71
#